data_AF-B6EU64-F1
#
_entry.id   AF-B6EU64-F1
#
_cell.length_a   1.000
_cell.length_b   1.000
_cell.length_c   1.000
_cell.angle_alpha   90.00
_cell.angle_beta   90.00
_cell.angle_gamma   90.00
#
_symmetry.space_group_name_H-M   'P 1'
#
loop_
_entity.id
_entity.type
_entity.pdbx_description
1 polymer ?
#
loop_
_entity_poly.entity_id
_entity_poly.type
_entity_poly.pdbx_seq_one_letter_code
_entity_poly.pdbx_strand_id
1 'polypeptide(L)'
;MGFLSSLPLLGDACKTALDVFDNFKSNPKLRVNALRKLQDDSQSAHQKALKDAEENRRQYEESAKRSEQAANERIRSQIDENNKSIEKLRAQFKEQDDKYDEEMKSMNIAHDLKMKELRSESKEAREKAEMEHKMKVEKVEQEHKKEKHLAQEKLEQTKKEGALKIETVEKEKEKIIENRLIELDKYTEEMKEIARVHREQLQQIQERNRTLKIENAKQRREQLEIENSKIVQKLDGDIQKLLDHISHQNARDVVKKFQHIVEPVYNVQSSLENIRTYCILPNEEIPQVPMGELDPDFNLIHEQTKLFEYRVRCFQQFIINTTNTDPALFKVCSEFIKRMDTLMSKTELRSVCTHLPRALDDRNNKNIKLYGNYLGGLCSNFDEMKTSLNDGVQDITQKHVHGPSSNQRSIKE
;
A
#
# COMPACT_ATOMS: atom_id res chain seq x y z
N MET A 1 -31.04 -33.65 -13.51
CA MET A 1 -30.51 -33.40 -12.15
C MET A 1 -30.20 -31.92 -12.05
N GLY A 2 -30.59 -31.25 -10.96
CA GLY A 2 -30.64 -29.79 -10.87
C GLY A 2 -29.28 -29.12 -10.99
N PHE A 3 -29.16 -28.24 -11.99
CA PHE A 3 -27.93 -27.54 -12.42
C PHE A 3 -27.42 -26.50 -11.41
N LEU A 4 -28.28 -25.97 -10.54
CA LEU A 4 -27.98 -24.83 -9.66
C LEU A 4 -27.09 -25.13 -8.44
N SER A 5 -26.58 -26.35 -8.25
CA SER A 5 -25.99 -26.75 -6.96
C SER A 5 -24.60 -26.17 -6.65
N SER A 6 -23.83 -25.74 -7.66
CA SER A 6 -22.44 -25.27 -7.46
C SER A 6 -22.29 -23.76 -7.24
N LEU A 7 -23.30 -22.96 -7.59
CA LEU A 7 -23.24 -21.50 -7.56
C LEU A 7 -23.28 -20.88 -6.15
N PRO A 8 -24.14 -21.32 -5.21
CA PRO A 8 -24.16 -20.79 -3.84
C PRO A 8 -22.79 -20.91 -3.15
N LEU A 9 -22.07 -22.00 -3.44
CA LEU A 9 -20.74 -22.26 -2.89
C LEU A 9 -19.70 -21.22 -3.30
N LEU A 10 -19.83 -20.59 -4.47
CA LEU A 10 -18.90 -19.56 -4.93
C LEU A 10 -19.04 -18.27 -4.11
N GLY A 11 -20.27 -17.80 -3.93
CA GLY A 11 -20.55 -16.58 -3.17
C GLY A 11 -20.09 -16.68 -1.72
N ASP A 12 -20.40 -17.81 -1.09
CA ASP A 12 -20.05 -18.06 0.31
C ASP A 12 -18.55 -18.27 0.51
N ALA A 13 -17.86 -18.92 -0.44
CA ALA A 13 -16.41 -19.07 -0.37
C ALA A 13 -15.68 -17.71 -0.43
N CYS A 14 -16.14 -16.80 -1.29
CA CYS A 14 -15.55 -15.47 -1.40
C CYS A 14 -15.76 -14.65 -0.11
N LYS A 15 -16.96 -14.68 0.47
CA LYS A 15 -17.24 -14.04 1.77
C LYS A 15 -16.35 -14.62 2.87
N THR A 16 -16.30 -15.96 2.98
CA THR A 16 -15.47 -16.64 3.98
C THR A 16 -13.99 -16.25 3.83
N ALA A 17 -13.48 -16.15 2.61
CA ALA A 17 -12.10 -15.74 2.36
C ALA A 17 -11.85 -14.26 2.70
N LEU A 18 -12.83 -13.38 2.51
CA LEU A 18 -12.79 -11.99 2.98
C LEU A 18 -12.79 -11.89 4.51
N ASP A 19 -13.51 -12.76 5.21
CA ASP A 19 -13.50 -12.82 6.68
C ASP A 19 -12.14 -13.29 7.20
N VAL A 20 -11.54 -14.32 6.58
CA VAL A 20 -10.16 -14.75 6.89
C VAL A 20 -9.16 -13.64 6.61
N PHE A 21 -9.37 -12.88 5.54
CA PHE A 21 -8.56 -11.71 5.22
C PHE A 21 -8.55 -10.68 6.36
N ASP A 22 -9.69 -10.43 6.99
CA ASP A 22 -9.84 -9.47 8.09
C ASP A 22 -9.13 -9.90 9.38
N ASN A 23 -8.81 -11.19 9.51
CA ASN A 23 -8.03 -11.72 10.62
C ASN A 23 -6.51 -11.45 10.50
N PHE A 24 -5.98 -11.09 9.32
CA PHE A 24 -4.56 -10.74 9.12
C PHE A 24 -4.23 -9.31 9.60
N LYS A 25 -4.72 -8.88 10.77
CA LYS A 25 -4.68 -7.48 11.24
C LYS A 25 -3.29 -6.83 11.28
N SER A 26 -2.20 -7.58 11.30
CA SER A 26 -0.87 -7.01 11.61
C SER A 26 0.12 -6.92 10.45
N ASN A 27 -0.16 -7.48 9.26
CA ASN A 27 0.83 -7.47 8.18
C ASN A 27 0.24 -7.03 6.83
N PRO A 28 0.51 -5.78 6.39
CA PRO A 28 0.05 -5.26 5.11
C PRO A 28 0.46 -6.12 3.90
N LYS A 29 1.66 -6.72 3.92
CA LYS A 29 2.11 -7.58 2.82
C LYS A 29 1.30 -8.87 2.74
N LEU A 30 0.99 -9.48 3.90
CA LEU A 30 0.14 -10.68 3.93
C LEU A 30 -1.28 -10.36 3.45
N ARG A 31 -1.83 -9.22 3.88
CA ARG A 31 -3.11 -8.72 3.36
C ARG A 31 -3.07 -8.58 1.84
N VAL A 32 -2.14 -7.81 1.29
CA VAL A 32 -2.02 -7.64 -0.19
C VAL A 32 -1.93 -8.98 -0.93
N ASN A 33 -1.14 -9.93 -0.42
CA ASN A 33 -1.02 -11.26 -1.03
C ASN A 33 -2.31 -12.08 -0.91
N ALA A 34 -2.98 -12.05 0.24
CA ALA A 34 -4.25 -12.74 0.44
C ALA A 34 -5.35 -12.22 -0.49
N LEU A 35 -5.41 -10.91 -0.73
CA LEU A 35 -6.34 -10.32 -1.70
C LEU A 35 -6.04 -10.71 -3.13
N ARG A 36 -4.76 -10.74 -3.51
CA ARG A 36 -4.35 -11.19 -4.85
C ARG A 36 -4.78 -12.65 -5.05
N LYS A 37 -4.50 -13.50 -4.06
CA LYS A 37 -4.92 -14.90 -4.09
C LYS A 37 -6.44 -15.04 -4.20
N LEU A 38 -7.20 -14.27 -3.42
CA LEU A 38 -8.66 -14.25 -3.49
C LEU A 38 -9.17 -13.85 -4.88
N GLN A 39 -8.52 -12.86 -5.52
CA GLN A 39 -8.84 -12.45 -6.88
C GLN A 39 -8.57 -13.58 -7.89
N ASP A 40 -7.42 -14.23 -7.79
CA ASP A 40 -7.05 -15.34 -8.67
C ASP A 40 -7.99 -16.54 -8.47
N ASP A 41 -8.32 -16.87 -7.22
CA ASP A 41 -9.24 -17.95 -6.86
C ASP A 41 -10.65 -17.66 -7.40
N SER A 42 -11.16 -16.43 -7.23
CA SER A 42 -12.47 -16.01 -7.78
C SER A 42 -12.50 -16.10 -9.31
N GLN A 43 -11.44 -15.65 -9.99
CA GLN A 43 -11.34 -15.75 -11.45
C GLN A 43 -11.29 -17.20 -11.94
N SER A 44 -10.49 -18.05 -11.28
CA SER A 44 -10.39 -19.48 -11.61
C SER A 44 -11.74 -20.18 -11.41
N ALA A 45 -12.44 -19.85 -10.33
CA ALA A 45 -13.72 -20.47 -10.01
C ALA A 45 -14.82 -20.03 -10.98
N HIS A 46 -14.83 -18.76 -11.42
CA HIS A 46 -15.70 -18.26 -12.48
C HIS A 46 -15.43 -18.97 -13.82
N GLN A 47 -14.16 -19.09 -14.23
CA GLN A 47 -13.80 -19.80 -15.46
C GLN A 47 -14.20 -21.27 -15.44
N LYS A 48 -14.06 -21.93 -14.27
CA LYS A 48 -14.51 -23.31 -14.08
C LYS A 48 -16.03 -23.43 -14.24
N ALA A 49 -16.80 -22.55 -13.58
CA ALA A 49 -18.25 -22.55 -13.68
C ALA A 49 -18.74 -22.36 -15.13
N LEU A 50 -18.10 -21.46 -15.90
CA LEU A 50 -18.42 -21.27 -17.32
C LEU A 50 -18.15 -22.53 -18.14
N LYS A 51 -17.00 -23.19 -17.92
CA LYS A 51 -16.66 -24.43 -18.63
C LYS A 51 -17.63 -25.56 -18.30
N ASP A 52 -17.97 -25.72 -17.03
CA ASP A 52 -18.91 -26.76 -16.58
C ASP A 52 -20.31 -26.52 -17.19
N ALA A 53 -20.80 -25.28 -17.21
CA ALA A 53 -22.07 -24.91 -17.83
C ALA A 53 -22.05 -25.15 -19.36
N GLU A 54 -20.98 -24.78 -20.05
CA GLU A 54 -20.85 -24.96 -21.50
C GLU A 54 -20.77 -26.44 -21.89
N GLU A 55 -20.04 -27.25 -21.13
CA GLU A 55 -19.93 -28.69 -21.36
C GLU A 55 -21.29 -29.38 -21.16
N ASN A 56 -22.00 -29.05 -20.08
CA ASN A 56 -23.33 -29.61 -19.85
C ASN A 56 -24.32 -29.22 -20.96
N ARG A 57 -24.28 -27.95 -21.42
CA ARG A 57 -25.09 -27.51 -22.57
C ARG A 57 -24.77 -28.32 -23.82
N ARG A 58 -23.48 -28.54 -24.08
CA ARG A 58 -23.04 -29.30 -25.26
C ARG A 58 -23.56 -30.73 -25.22
N GLN A 59 -23.43 -31.41 -24.08
CA GLN A 59 -23.92 -32.77 -23.89
C GLN A 59 -25.44 -32.86 -24.08
N TYR A 60 -26.20 -31.93 -23.50
CA TYR A 60 -27.64 -31.86 -23.69
C TYR A 60 -28.01 -31.65 -25.16
N GLU A 61 -27.38 -30.68 -25.82
CA GLU A 61 -27.65 -30.35 -27.22
C GLU A 61 -27.33 -31.51 -28.16
N GLU A 62 -26.24 -32.24 -27.92
CA GLU A 62 -25.91 -33.46 -28.68
C GLU A 62 -26.95 -34.56 -28.47
N SER A 63 -27.41 -34.77 -27.23
CA SER A 63 -28.47 -35.73 -26.93
C SER A 63 -29.80 -35.35 -27.59
N ALA A 64 -30.19 -34.08 -27.52
CA ALA A 64 -31.43 -33.58 -28.12
C ALA A 64 -31.41 -33.73 -29.64
N LYS A 65 -30.29 -33.40 -30.29
CA LYS A 65 -30.11 -33.61 -31.74
C LYS A 65 -30.25 -35.07 -32.15
N ARG A 66 -29.66 -36.01 -31.38
CA ARG A 66 -29.80 -37.44 -31.67
C ARG A 66 -31.26 -37.90 -31.56
N SER A 67 -31.97 -37.48 -30.51
CA SER A 67 -33.39 -37.80 -30.34
C SER A 67 -34.26 -37.23 -31.46
N GLU A 68 -33.98 -36.00 -31.90
CA GLU A 68 -34.67 -35.37 -33.03
C GLU A 68 -34.40 -36.11 -34.34
N GLN A 69 -33.15 -36.50 -34.60
CA GLN A 69 -32.78 -37.29 -35.77
C GLN A 69 -33.48 -38.66 -35.76
N ALA A 70 -33.50 -39.36 -34.63
CA ALA A 70 -34.20 -40.63 -34.49
C ALA A 70 -35.72 -40.49 -34.72
N ALA A 71 -36.34 -39.39 -34.28
CA ALA A 71 -37.74 -39.12 -34.58
C ALA A 71 -37.97 -38.88 -36.08
N ASN A 72 -37.09 -38.10 -36.74
CA ASN A 72 -37.15 -37.87 -38.19
C ASN A 72 -36.99 -39.18 -38.99
N GLU A 73 -36.10 -40.07 -38.57
CA GLU A 73 -35.91 -41.38 -39.20
C GLU A 73 -37.12 -42.30 -39.01
N ARG A 74 -37.76 -42.27 -37.83
CA ARG A 74 -39.03 -42.98 -37.58
C ARG A 74 -40.15 -42.49 -38.49
N ILE A 75 -40.29 -41.17 -38.65
CA ILE A 75 -41.28 -40.58 -39.57
C ILE A 75 -41.04 -41.06 -41.00
N ARG A 76 -39.79 -41.00 -41.48
CA ARG A 76 -39.44 -41.48 -42.84
C ARG A 76 -39.75 -42.95 -43.03
N SER A 77 -39.38 -43.80 -42.07
CA SER A 77 -39.63 -45.24 -42.11
C SER A 77 -41.14 -45.54 -42.13
N GLN A 78 -41.93 -44.84 -41.31
CA GLN A 78 -43.39 -45.00 -41.29
C GLN A 78 -44.04 -44.54 -42.61
N ILE A 79 -43.55 -43.47 -43.22
CA ILE A 79 -44.01 -43.02 -44.55
C ILE A 79 -43.72 -44.12 -45.59
N ASP A 80 -42.51 -44.66 -45.62
CA ASP A 80 -42.10 -45.68 -46.57
C ASP A 80 -42.90 -46.99 -46.40
N GLU A 81 -43.09 -47.45 -45.16
CA GLU A 81 -43.90 -48.64 -44.85
C GLU A 81 -45.37 -48.46 -45.22
N ASN A 82 -45.93 -47.28 -44.94
CA ASN A 82 -47.31 -46.95 -45.27
C ASN A 82 -47.50 -46.89 -46.80
N ASN A 83 -46.57 -46.24 -47.51
CA ASN A 83 -46.58 -46.18 -48.98
C ASN A 83 -46.51 -47.57 -49.61
N LYS A 84 -45.61 -48.45 -49.14
CA LYS A 84 -45.53 -49.85 -49.60
C LYS A 84 -46.84 -50.61 -49.36
N SER A 85 -47.47 -50.40 -48.21
CA SER A 85 -48.75 -51.05 -47.86
C SER A 85 -49.89 -50.57 -48.77
N ILE A 86 -49.95 -49.27 -49.03
CA ILE A 86 -50.91 -48.64 -49.95
C ILE A 86 -50.68 -49.14 -51.39
N GLU A 87 -49.43 -49.21 -51.85
CA GLU A 87 -49.09 -49.73 -53.18
C GLU A 87 -49.49 -51.19 -53.34
N LYS A 88 -49.24 -52.03 -52.33
CA LYS A 88 -49.66 -53.43 -52.34
C LYS A 88 -51.18 -53.57 -52.43
N LEU A 89 -51.93 -52.78 -51.66
CA LEU A 89 -53.40 -52.78 -51.71
C LEU A 89 -53.91 -52.27 -53.07
N ARG A 90 -53.29 -51.24 -53.64
CA ARG A 90 -53.62 -50.75 -54.99
C ARG A 90 -53.34 -51.79 -56.07
N ALA A 91 -52.24 -52.53 -55.97
CA ALA A 91 -51.92 -53.61 -56.88
C ALA A 91 -52.95 -54.75 -56.80
N GLN A 92 -53.34 -55.15 -55.58
CA GLN A 92 -54.40 -56.14 -55.36
C GLN A 92 -55.74 -55.68 -55.93
N PHE A 93 -56.08 -54.41 -55.73
CA PHE A 93 -57.30 -53.82 -56.29
C PHE A 93 -57.30 -53.85 -57.82
N LYS A 94 -56.17 -53.51 -58.44
CA LYS A 94 -56.00 -53.58 -59.89
C LYS A 94 -56.14 -55.01 -60.40
N GLU A 95 -55.50 -55.97 -59.74
CA GLU A 95 -55.62 -57.40 -60.11
C GLU A 95 -57.07 -57.91 -60.01
N GLN A 96 -57.82 -57.43 -59.01
CA GLN A 96 -59.23 -57.77 -58.85
C GLN A 96 -60.12 -57.13 -59.93
N ASP A 97 -59.89 -55.87 -60.27
CA ASP A 97 -60.55 -55.19 -61.39
C ASP A 97 -60.25 -55.91 -62.72
N ASP A 98 -58.98 -56.29 -62.96
CA ASP A 98 -58.56 -57.02 -64.16
C ASP A 98 -59.26 -58.41 -64.25
N LYS A 99 -59.35 -59.14 -63.12
CA LYS A 99 -60.06 -60.44 -63.06
C LYS A 99 -61.56 -60.31 -63.34
N TYR A 100 -62.19 -59.28 -62.80
CA TYR A 100 -63.60 -58.99 -63.08
C TYR A 100 -63.83 -58.68 -64.56
N ASP A 101 -62.94 -57.89 -65.18
CA ASP A 101 -63.03 -57.59 -66.61
C ASP A 101 -62.87 -58.86 -67.47
N GLU A 102 -61.99 -59.78 -67.09
CA GLU A 102 -61.84 -61.08 -67.74
C GLU A 102 -63.07 -61.97 -67.56
N GLU A 103 -63.63 -62.04 -66.35
CA GLU A 103 -64.85 -62.80 -66.06
C GLU A 103 -66.05 -62.28 -66.86
N MET A 104 -66.22 -60.95 -66.92
CA MET A 104 -67.27 -60.30 -67.71
C MET A 104 -67.13 -60.57 -69.20
N LYS A 105 -65.90 -60.52 -69.75
CA LYS A 105 -65.64 -60.89 -71.14
C LYS A 105 -65.99 -62.35 -71.40
N SER A 106 -65.55 -63.25 -70.52
CA SER A 106 -65.82 -64.69 -70.62
C SER A 106 -67.32 -64.99 -70.59
N MET A 107 -68.06 -64.35 -69.67
CA MET A 107 -69.50 -64.50 -69.54
C MET A 107 -70.24 -63.98 -70.79
N ASN A 108 -69.82 -62.84 -71.34
CA ASN A 108 -70.40 -62.28 -72.56
C ASN A 108 -70.12 -63.17 -73.79
N ILE A 109 -68.91 -63.71 -73.93
CA ILE A 109 -68.58 -64.66 -74.99
C ILE A 109 -69.43 -65.94 -74.87
N ALA A 110 -69.56 -66.47 -73.65
CA ALA A 110 -70.37 -67.66 -73.40
C ALA A 110 -71.85 -67.43 -73.74
N HIS A 111 -72.38 -66.24 -73.41
CA HIS A 111 -73.73 -65.83 -73.80
C HIS A 111 -73.88 -65.70 -75.32
N ASP A 112 -72.94 -65.06 -76.02
CA ASP A 112 -72.99 -64.92 -77.47
C ASP A 112 -72.97 -66.28 -78.18
N LEU A 113 -72.20 -67.24 -77.67
CA LEU A 113 -72.20 -68.62 -78.16
C LEU A 113 -73.56 -69.30 -77.90
N LYS A 114 -74.10 -69.17 -76.68
CA LYS A 114 -75.42 -69.69 -76.32
C LYS A 114 -76.53 -69.12 -77.24
N MET A 115 -76.49 -67.82 -77.51
CA MET A 115 -77.46 -67.15 -78.39
C MET A 115 -77.33 -67.57 -79.86
N LYS A 116 -76.13 -67.96 -80.31
CA LYS A 116 -75.93 -68.57 -81.63
C LYS A 116 -76.56 -69.96 -81.71
N GLU A 117 -76.41 -70.79 -80.68
CA GLU A 117 -77.04 -72.12 -80.60
C GLU A 117 -78.57 -72.03 -80.58
N LEU A 118 -79.11 -71.07 -79.81
CA LEU A 118 -80.56 -70.85 -79.67
C LEU A 118 -81.21 -70.14 -80.89
N ARG A 119 -80.48 -69.86 -81.98
CA ARG A 119 -81.04 -69.18 -83.16
C ARG A 119 -82.21 -69.94 -83.79
N SER A 120 -82.18 -71.27 -83.75
CA SER A 120 -83.22 -72.17 -84.25
C SER A 120 -84.31 -72.50 -83.23
N GLU A 121 -84.20 -72.01 -81.99
CA GLU A 121 -85.17 -72.29 -80.93
C GLU A 121 -86.27 -71.23 -80.82
N SER A 122 -87.29 -71.54 -80.00
CA SER A 122 -88.42 -70.64 -79.76
C SER A 122 -87.97 -69.30 -79.22
N LYS A 123 -88.76 -68.26 -79.48
CA LYS A 123 -88.51 -66.91 -78.95
C LYS A 123 -88.41 -66.90 -77.42
N GLU A 124 -89.22 -67.72 -76.74
CA GLU A 124 -89.22 -67.86 -75.28
C GLU A 124 -87.90 -68.45 -74.74
N ALA A 125 -87.31 -69.43 -75.43
CA ALA A 125 -86.02 -70.00 -75.01
C ALA A 125 -84.88 -68.97 -75.08
N ARG A 126 -84.89 -68.11 -76.11
CA ARG A 126 -83.97 -66.98 -76.24
C ARG A 126 -84.21 -65.90 -75.17
N GLU A 127 -85.46 -65.51 -74.95
CA GLU A 127 -85.81 -64.53 -73.91
C GLU A 127 -85.41 -65.03 -72.50
N LYS A 128 -85.58 -66.33 -72.22
CA LYS A 128 -85.16 -66.95 -70.95
C LYS A 128 -83.64 -66.94 -70.78
N ALA A 129 -82.89 -67.32 -71.83
CA ALA A 129 -81.43 -67.32 -71.79
C ALA A 129 -80.87 -65.90 -71.60
N GLU A 130 -81.49 -64.90 -72.23
CA GLU A 130 -81.13 -63.49 -72.08
C GLU A 130 -81.46 -62.97 -70.67
N MET A 131 -82.59 -63.36 -70.09
CA MET A 131 -82.91 -63.06 -68.69
C MET A 131 -81.93 -63.70 -67.71
N GLU A 132 -81.57 -64.97 -67.89
CA GLU A 132 -80.59 -65.67 -67.05
C GLU A 132 -79.21 -65.03 -67.14
N HIS A 133 -78.76 -64.65 -68.35
CA HIS A 133 -77.50 -63.93 -68.54
C HIS A 133 -77.53 -62.57 -67.85
N LYS A 134 -78.61 -61.79 -68.05
CA LYS A 134 -78.78 -60.50 -67.39
C LYS A 134 -78.76 -60.62 -65.88
N MET A 135 -79.42 -61.62 -65.30
CA MET A 135 -79.37 -61.89 -63.86
C MET A 135 -77.97 -62.26 -63.38
N LYS A 136 -77.21 -63.05 -64.14
CA LYS A 136 -75.82 -63.42 -63.79
C LYS A 136 -74.90 -62.21 -63.87
N VAL A 137 -74.99 -61.42 -64.93
CA VAL A 137 -74.24 -60.17 -65.09
C VAL A 137 -74.55 -59.23 -63.94
N GLU A 138 -75.84 -59.00 -63.65
CA GLU A 138 -76.25 -58.11 -62.56
C GLU A 138 -75.75 -58.62 -61.20
N LYS A 139 -75.77 -59.94 -60.97
CA LYS A 139 -75.22 -60.53 -59.75
C LYS A 139 -73.71 -60.31 -59.63
N VAL A 140 -72.94 -60.60 -60.67
CA VAL A 140 -71.48 -60.42 -60.66
C VAL A 140 -71.11 -58.94 -60.57
N GLU A 141 -71.83 -58.05 -61.25
CA GLU A 141 -71.68 -56.60 -61.10
C GLU A 141 -71.94 -56.15 -59.65
N GLN A 142 -72.97 -56.69 -58.99
CA GLN A 142 -73.28 -56.35 -57.61
C GLN A 142 -72.21 -56.90 -56.64
N GLU A 143 -71.73 -58.12 -56.85
CA GLU A 143 -70.63 -58.71 -56.07
C GLU A 143 -69.35 -57.89 -56.24
N HIS A 144 -68.95 -57.60 -57.49
CA HIS A 144 -67.79 -56.77 -57.79
C HIS A 144 -67.91 -55.36 -57.19
N LYS A 145 -69.09 -54.70 -57.28
CA LYS A 145 -69.32 -53.40 -56.63
C LYS A 145 -69.12 -53.45 -55.11
N LYS A 146 -69.60 -54.50 -54.44
CA LYS A 146 -69.42 -54.69 -52.99
C LYS A 146 -67.95 -54.91 -52.65
N GLU A 147 -67.27 -55.76 -53.39
CA GLU A 147 -65.85 -56.04 -53.16
C GLU A 147 -64.98 -54.80 -53.41
N LYS A 148 -65.27 -54.06 -54.49
CA LYS A 148 -64.61 -52.79 -54.82
C LYS A 148 -64.78 -51.78 -53.70
N HIS A 149 -65.98 -51.68 -53.13
CA HIS A 149 -66.27 -50.82 -51.98
C HIS A 149 -65.46 -51.22 -50.75
N LEU A 150 -65.47 -52.51 -50.38
CA LEU A 150 -64.72 -53.03 -49.24
C LEU A 150 -63.20 -52.81 -49.39
N ALA A 151 -62.66 -53.03 -50.59
CA ALA A 151 -61.25 -52.80 -50.87
C ALA A 151 -60.89 -51.31 -50.80
N GLN A 152 -61.78 -50.43 -51.29
CA GLN A 152 -61.60 -48.97 -51.16
C GLN A 152 -61.66 -48.52 -49.69
N GLU A 153 -62.57 -49.06 -48.89
CA GLU A 153 -62.64 -48.81 -47.45
C GLU A 153 -61.36 -49.24 -46.75
N LYS A 154 -60.83 -50.42 -47.07
CA LYS A 154 -59.57 -50.92 -46.52
C LYS A 154 -58.37 -50.05 -46.91
N LEU A 155 -58.36 -49.53 -48.14
CA LEU A 155 -57.33 -48.59 -48.61
C LEU A 155 -57.38 -47.27 -47.84
N GLU A 156 -58.58 -46.69 -47.67
CA GLU A 156 -58.77 -45.46 -46.91
C GLU A 156 -58.46 -45.65 -45.42
N GLN A 157 -58.81 -46.80 -44.84
CA GLN A 157 -58.44 -47.15 -43.47
C GLN A 157 -56.92 -47.21 -43.31
N THR A 158 -56.21 -47.88 -44.23
CA THR A 158 -54.74 -47.98 -44.20
C THR A 158 -54.09 -46.59 -44.29
N LYS A 159 -54.60 -45.70 -45.16
CA LYS A 159 -54.13 -44.31 -45.25
C LYS A 159 -54.33 -43.56 -43.94
N LYS A 160 -55.50 -43.68 -43.31
CA LYS A 160 -55.82 -43.03 -42.03
C LYS A 160 -54.93 -43.54 -40.90
N GLU A 161 -54.74 -44.85 -40.80
CA GLU A 161 -53.86 -45.46 -39.79
C GLU A 161 -52.40 -45.02 -39.98
N GLY A 162 -51.92 -44.98 -41.21
CA GLY A 162 -50.59 -44.47 -41.53
C GLY A 162 -50.40 -42.99 -41.17
N ALA A 163 -51.37 -42.14 -41.53
CA ALA A 163 -51.35 -40.73 -41.18
C ALA A 163 -51.34 -40.51 -39.65
N LEU A 164 -52.14 -41.29 -38.91
CA LEU A 164 -52.21 -41.19 -37.44
C LEU A 164 -50.91 -41.62 -36.76
N LYS A 165 -50.22 -42.65 -37.29
CA LYS A 165 -48.89 -43.04 -36.81
C LYS A 165 -47.87 -41.92 -37.01
N ILE A 166 -47.85 -41.31 -38.19
CA ILE A 166 -46.95 -40.19 -38.50
C ILE A 166 -47.23 -39.00 -37.58
N GLU A 167 -48.50 -38.60 -37.44
CA GLU A 167 -48.92 -37.49 -36.58
C GLU A 167 -48.49 -37.72 -35.11
N THR A 168 -48.53 -38.97 -34.64
CA THR A 168 -48.08 -39.32 -33.29
C THR A 168 -46.58 -39.06 -33.11
N VAL A 169 -45.75 -39.45 -34.08
CA VAL A 169 -44.30 -39.22 -34.03
C VAL A 169 -43.96 -37.74 -34.22
N GLU A 170 -44.74 -37.01 -35.04
CA GLU A 170 -44.60 -35.55 -35.17
C GLU A 170 -44.85 -34.83 -33.85
N LYS A 171 -45.90 -35.21 -33.11
CA LYS A 171 -46.16 -34.68 -31.76
C LYS A 171 -45.06 -35.02 -30.76
N GLU A 172 -44.46 -36.21 -30.84
CA GLU A 172 -43.26 -36.54 -30.04
C GLU A 172 -42.08 -35.63 -30.39
N LYS A 173 -41.85 -35.39 -31.68
CA LYS A 173 -40.78 -34.48 -32.15
C LYS A 173 -41.01 -33.05 -31.67
N GLU A 174 -42.23 -32.54 -31.74
CA GLU A 174 -42.57 -31.20 -31.23
C GLU A 174 -42.25 -31.08 -29.74
N LYS A 175 -42.59 -32.08 -28.92
CA LYS A 175 -42.23 -32.10 -27.50
C LYS A 175 -40.71 -32.11 -27.27
N ILE A 176 -39.93 -32.78 -28.12
CA ILE A 176 -38.46 -32.75 -28.04
C ILE A 176 -37.95 -31.33 -28.31
N ILE A 177 -38.51 -30.65 -29.32
CA ILE A 177 -38.14 -29.28 -29.68
C ILE A 177 -38.52 -28.30 -28.55
N GLU A 178 -39.71 -28.44 -27.99
CA GLU A 178 -40.17 -27.62 -26.86
C GLU A 178 -39.26 -27.79 -25.63
N ASN A 179 -38.97 -29.04 -25.24
CA ASN A 179 -38.03 -29.32 -24.16
C ASN A 179 -36.63 -28.75 -24.42
N ARG A 180 -36.18 -28.76 -25.67
CA ARG A 180 -34.91 -28.16 -26.07
C ARG A 180 -34.90 -26.64 -25.87
N LEU A 181 -35.99 -25.95 -26.22
CA LEU A 181 -36.12 -24.50 -25.98
C LEU A 181 -36.11 -24.18 -24.48
N ILE A 182 -36.86 -24.94 -23.67
CA ILE A 182 -36.91 -24.76 -22.21
C ILE A 182 -35.52 -24.92 -21.58
N GLU A 183 -34.74 -25.92 -22.00
CA GLU A 183 -33.38 -26.12 -21.46
C GLU A 183 -32.38 -25.05 -21.95
N LEU A 184 -32.55 -24.51 -23.17
CA LEU A 184 -31.75 -23.38 -23.63
C LEU A 184 -32.02 -22.10 -22.82
N ASP A 185 -33.28 -21.86 -22.45
CA ASP A 185 -33.65 -20.76 -21.57
C ASP A 185 -33.03 -20.93 -20.18
N LYS A 186 -33.09 -22.14 -19.61
CA LYS A 186 -32.43 -22.45 -18.32
C LYS A 186 -30.92 -22.20 -18.37
N TYR A 187 -30.24 -22.65 -19.42
CA TYR A 187 -28.82 -22.36 -19.62
C TYR A 187 -28.55 -20.86 -19.69
N THR A 188 -29.40 -20.10 -20.38
CA THR A 188 -29.25 -18.65 -20.48
C THR A 188 -29.37 -17.97 -19.12
N GLU A 189 -30.34 -18.39 -18.29
CA GLU A 189 -30.48 -17.88 -16.93
C GLU A 189 -29.31 -18.28 -16.02
N GLU A 190 -28.80 -19.51 -16.14
CA GLU A 190 -27.61 -19.96 -15.42
C GLU A 190 -26.38 -19.11 -15.77
N MET A 191 -26.16 -18.80 -17.05
CA MET A 191 -25.06 -17.95 -17.49
C MET A 191 -25.17 -16.52 -16.98
N LYS A 192 -26.39 -15.96 -16.93
CA LYS A 192 -26.64 -14.66 -16.31
C LYS A 192 -26.31 -14.68 -14.82
N GLU A 193 -26.66 -15.76 -14.13
CA GLU A 193 -26.40 -15.92 -12.70
C GLU A 193 -24.90 -16.07 -12.40
N ILE A 194 -24.17 -16.89 -13.17
CA ILE A 194 -22.70 -17.00 -13.08
C ILE A 194 -22.05 -15.63 -13.27
N ALA A 195 -22.50 -14.86 -14.26
CA ALA A 195 -21.99 -13.52 -14.51
C ALA A 195 -22.32 -12.53 -13.38
N ARG A 196 -23.53 -12.61 -12.80
CA ARG A 196 -23.96 -11.78 -11.67
C ARG A 196 -23.11 -12.05 -10.43
N VAL A 197 -22.97 -13.31 -10.03
CA VAL A 197 -22.16 -13.72 -8.86
C VAL A 197 -20.71 -13.27 -9.03
N HIS A 198 -20.11 -13.49 -10.20
CA HIS A 198 -18.74 -13.06 -10.45
C HIS A 198 -18.57 -11.54 -10.36
N ARG A 199 -19.52 -10.77 -10.90
CA ARG A 199 -19.51 -9.31 -10.80
C ARG A 199 -19.58 -8.82 -9.35
N GLU A 200 -20.45 -9.42 -8.53
CA GLU A 200 -20.58 -9.09 -7.11
C GLU A 200 -19.28 -9.39 -6.34
N GLN A 201 -18.64 -10.53 -6.60
CA GLN A 201 -17.35 -10.87 -6.01
C GLN A 201 -16.26 -9.85 -6.40
N LEU A 202 -16.18 -9.49 -7.69
CA LEU A 202 -15.23 -8.49 -8.14
C LEU A 202 -15.45 -7.13 -7.46
N GLN A 203 -16.70 -6.72 -7.28
CA GLN A 203 -17.01 -5.47 -6.58
C GLN A 203 -16.54 -5.51 -5.12
N GLN A 204 -16.81 -6.61 -4.40
CA GLN A 204 -16.36 -6.77 -3.01
C GLN A 204 -14.83 -6.75 -2.89
N ILE A 205 -14.12 -7.46 -3.78
CA ILE A 205 -12.65 -7.49 -3.82
C ILE A 205 -12.11 -6.07 -4.11
N GLN A 206 -12.71 -5.35 -5.06
CA GLN A 206 -12.31 -3.98 -5.39
C GLN A 206 -12.53 -3.01 -4.24
N GLU A 207 -13.67 -3.09 -3.56
CA GLU A 207 -13.98 -2.27 -2.40
C GLU A 207 -12.97 -2.50 -1.28
N ARG A 208 -12.67 -3.77 -0.95
CA ARG A 208 -11.66 -4.10 0.06
C ARG A 208 -10.28 -3.59 -0.31
N ASN A 209 -9.89 -3.70 -1.58
CA ASN A 209 -8.62 -3.17 -2.09
C ASN A 209 -8.55 -1.63 -1.92
N ARG A 210 -9.65 -0.91 -2.17
CA ARG A 210 -9.72 0.53 -1.91
C ARG A 210 -9.56 0.86 -0.44
N THR A 211 -10.28 0.16 0.46
CA THR A 211 -10.18 0.37 1.91
C THR A 211 -8.74 0.19 2.40
N LEU A 212 -8.04 -0.84 1.93
CA LEU A 212 -6.66 -1.10 2.31
C LEU A 212 -5.67 -0.05 1.85
N LYS A 213 -5.86 0.48 0.64
CA LYS A 213 -5.02 1.57 0.14
C LYS A 213 -5.13 2.78 1.05
N ILE A 214 -6.34 3.11 1.50
CA ILE A 214 -6.60 4.21 2.42
C ILE A 214 -5.97 3.92 3.80
N GLU A 215 -6.17 2.72 4.35
CA GLU A 215 -5.62 2.32 5.64
C GLU A 215 -4.09 2.35 5.65
N ASN A 216 -3.44 1.78 4.63
CA ASN A 216 -1.99 1.81 4.47
C ASN A 216 -1.45 3.24 4.31
N ALA A 217 -2.16 4.10 3.57
CA ALA A 217 -1.76 5.51 3.43
C ALA A 217 -1.85 6.25 4.77
N LYS A 218 -2.89 5.99 5.57
CA LYS A 218 -3.05 6.57 6.91
C LYS A 218 -1.94 6.12 7.86
N GLN A 219 -1.68 4.80 7.95
CA GLN A 219 -0.61 4.25 8.78
C GLN A 219 0.76 4.84 8.40
N ARG A 220 1.04 5.00 7.10
CA ARG A 220 2.30 5.61 6.64
C ARG A 220 2.43 7.07 7.07
N ARG A 221 1.34 7.85 7.06
CA ARG A 221 1.36 9.24 7.53
C ARG A 221 1.65 9.32 9.02
N GLU A 222 0.96 8.52 9.83
CA GLU A 222 1.17 8.44 11.28
C GLU A 222 2.62 8.03 11.62
N GLN A 223 3.18 7.06 10.89
CA GLN A 223 4.57 6.65 11.06
C GLN A 223 5.55 7.79 10.74
N LEU A 224 5.34 8.52 9.65
CA LEU A 224 6.20 9.65 9.26
C LEU A 224 6.15 10.79 10.29
N GLU A 225 4.98 11.07 10.87
CA GLU A 225 4.85 12.08 11.93
C GLU A 225 5.67 11.71 13.18
N ILE A 226 5.64 10.43 13.59
CA ILE A 226 6.43 9.92 14.71
C ILE A 226 7.94 10.01 14.41
N GLU A 227 8.36 9.61 13.21
CA GLU A 227 9.76 9.68 12.80
C GLU A 227 10.28 11.12 12.77
N ASN A 228 9.51 12.05 12.18
CA ASN A 228 9.86 13.46 12.13
C ASN A 228 9.96 14.09 13.53
N SER A 229 9.02 13.78 14.43
CA SER A 229 9.07 14.28 15.81
C SER A 229 10.35 13.85 16.54
N LYS A 230 10.77 12.59 16.37
CA LYS A 230 12.02 12.08 16.95
C LYS A 230 13.26 12.77 16.38
N ILE A 231 13.27 13.08 15.08
CA ILE A 231 14.38 13.79 14.43
C ILE A 231 14.51 15.21 15.01
N VAL A 232 13.40 15.93 15.16
CA VAL A 232 13.40 17.29 15.71
C VAL A 232 13.91 17.28 17.16
N GLN A 233 13.41 16.39 18.00
CA GLN A 233 13.88 16.27 19.40
C GLN A 233 15.39 15.99 19.50
N LYS A 234 15.92 15.15 18.59
CA LYS A 234 17.36 14.88 18.54
C LYS A 234 18.15 16.12 18.14
N LEU A 235 17.71 16.85 17.11
CA LEU A 235 18.35 18.07 16.65
C LEU A 235 18.37 19.15 17.74
N ASP A 236 17.26 19.35 18.44
CA ASP A 236 17.19 20.31 19.55
C ASP A 236 18.19 19.96 20.66
N GLY A 237 18.27 18.67 21.02
CA GLY A 237 19.24 18.18 22.01
C GLY A 237 20.70 18.36 21.58
N ASP A 238 21.00 18.18 20.30
CA ASP A 238 22.34 18.36 19.75
C ASP A 238 22.73 19.85 19.64
N ILE A 239 21.78 20.72 19.27
CA ILE A 239 21.97 22.18 19.26
C ILE A 239 22.26 22.69 20.68
N GLN A 240 21.49 22.24 21.68
CA GLN A 240 21.71 22.69 23.06
C GLN A 240 23.10 22.27 23.57
N LYS A 241 23.52 21.02 23.32
CA LYS A 241 24.86 20.55 23.68
C LYS A 241 25.96 21.37 23.00
N LEU A 242 25.76 21.76 21.75
CA LEU A 242 26.71 22.56 21.00
C LEU A 242 26.80 23.99 21.57
N LEU A 243 25.66 24.61 21.87
CA LEU A 243 25.61 25.93 22.51
C LEU A 243 26.28 25.92 23.89
N ASP A 244 26.00 24.90 24.70
CA ASP A 244 26.65 24.71 26.00
C ASP A 244 28.16 24.55 25.82
N HIS A 245 28.61 23.73 24.87
CA HIS A 245 30.03 23.53 24.60
C HIS A 245 30.74 24.83 24.18
N ILE A 246 30.12 25.59 23.27
CA ILE A 246 30.64 26.87 22.80
C ILE A 246 30.72 27.86 23.98
N SER A 247 29.68 27.94 24.81
CA SER A 247 29.65 28.83 25.98
C SER A 247 30.73 28.47 27.00
N HIS A 248 30.91 27.19 27.32
CA HIS A 248 31.97 26.74 28.23
C HIS A 248 33.38 26.99 27.68
N GLN A 249 33.59 26.72 26.38
CA GLN A 249 34.87 26.99 25.74
C GLN A 249 35.17 28.49 25.73
N ASN A 250 34.15 29.31 25.46
CA ASN A 250 34.25 30.75 25.52
C ASN A 250 34.64 31.25 26.91
N ALA A 251 33.97 30.77 27.96
CA ALA A 251 34.28 31.12 29.33
C ALA A 251 35.74 30.77 29.69
N ARG A 252 36.24 29.60 29.27
CA ARG A 252 37.64 29.20 29.45
C ARG A 252 38.61 30.17 28.80
N ASP A 253 38.31 30.58 27.56
CA ASP A 253 39.18 31.48 26.81
C ASP A 253 39.18 32.89 27.42
N VAL A 254 38.03 33.38 27.87
CA VAL A 254 37.90 34.66 28.61
C VAL A 254 38.71 34.61 29.91
N VAL A 255 38.56 33.56 30.72
CA VAL A 255 39.30 33.40 31.98
C VAL A 255 40.80 33.34 31.72
N LYS A 256 41.25 32.59 30.72
CA LYS A 256 42.67 32.51 30.34
C LYS A 256 43.22 33.87 29.91
N LYS A 257 42.47 34.62 29.11
CA LYS A 257 42.85 35.98 28.70
C LYS A 257 42.89 36.95 29.87
N PHE A 258 41.95 36.83 30.81
CA PHE A 258 41.92 37.63 32.03
C PHE A 258 43.11 37.32 32.94
N GLN A 259 43.48 36.05 33.14
CA GLN A 259 44.67 35.66 33.90
C GLN A 259 45.96 36.27 33.35
N HIS A 260 46.07 36.41 32.01
CA HIS A 260 47.20 37.11 31.41
C HIS A 260 47.23 38.62 31.78
N ILE A 261 46.10 39.27 32.03
CA ILE A 261 46.10 40.68 32.48
C ILE A 261 46.61 40.82 33.91
N VAL A 262 46.41 39.78 34.74
CA VAL A 262 46.80 39.78 36.16
C VAL A 262 48.32 39.64 36.34
N GLU A 263 49.00 38.88 35.49
CA GLU A 263 50.43 38.56 35.62
C GLU A 263 51.34 39.80 35.79
N PRO A 264 51.23 40.90 35.00
CA PRO A 264 52.06 42.08 35.21
C PRO A 264 51.83 42.76 36.57
N VAL A 265 50.63 42.67 37.14
CA VAL A 265 50.31 43.22 38.47
C VAL A 265 51.07 42.45 39.56
N TYR A 266 51.19 41.12 39.42
CA TYR A 266 51.99 40.30 40.33
C TYR A 266 53.49 40.56 40.21
N ASN A 267 53.96 40.86 39.00
CA ASN A 267 55.36 41.22 38.78
C ASN A 267 55.70 42.59 39.42
N VAL A 268 54.81 43.58 39.30
CA VAL A 268 54.95 44.88 39.99
C VAL A 268 54.94 44.70 41.51
N GLN A 269 54.00 43.92 42.04
CA GLN A 269 53.94 43.60 43.48
C GLN A 269 55.26 43.00 43.98
N SER A 270 55.80 42.02 43.24
CA SER A 270 57.07 41.35 43.60
C SER A 270 58.26 42.32 43.57
N SER A 271 58.30 43.21 42.57
CA SER A 271 59.36 44.23 42.45
C SER A 271 59.29 45.27 43.57
N LEU A 272 58.07 45.71 43.93
CA LEU A 272 57.85 46.64 45.04
C LEU A 272 58.26 46.03 46.39
N GLU A 273 57.90 44.76 46.64
CA GLU A 273 58.35 44.05 47.82
C GLU A 273 59.88 43.92 47.85
N ASN A 274 60.53 43.62 46.73
CA ASN A 274 61.99 43.58 46.66
C ASN A 274 62.59 44.94 47.05
N ILE A 275 62.17 46.03 46.42
CA ILE A 275 62.61 47.41 46.75
C ILE A 275 62.37 47.74 48.23
N ARG A 276 61.23 47.29 48.78
CA ARG A 276 60.85 47.53 50.17
C ARG A 276 61.82 46.91 51.15
N THR A 277 62.30 45.68 50.87
CA THR A 277 63.27 45.00 51.74
C THR A 277 64.58 45.78 51.90
N TYR A 278 64.98 46.54 50.87
CA TYR A 278 66.18 47.37 50.92
C TYR A 278 65.93 48.74 51.55
N CYS A 279 64.77 49.35 51.32
CA CYS A 279 64.50 50.74 51.71
C CYS A 279 63.90 50.92 53.12
N ILE A 280 63.19 49.91 53.65
CA ILE A 280 62.53 49.96 54.96
C ILE A 280 63.25 49.01 55.93
N LEU A 281 64.28 49.52 56.62
CA LEU A 281 65.05 48.76 57.61
C LEU A 281 64.41 48.85 59.02
N PRO A 282 64.43 47.76 59.83
CA PRO A 282 63.77 47.72 61.14
C PRO A 282 64.29 48.74 62.17
N ASN A 283 65.56 49.15 62.08
CA ASN A 283 66.25 49.92 63.11
C ASN A 283 66.39 51.42 62.78
N GLU A 284 65.60 51.94 61.83
CA GLU A 284 65.74 53.30 61.27
C GLU A 284 67.14 53.61 60.68
N GLU A 285 67.96 52.58 60.43
CA GLU A 285 69.25 52.73 59.77
C GLU A 285 69.06 53.27 58.35
N ILE A 286 70.02 54.09 57.90
CA ILE A 286 70.04 54.59 56.52
C ILE A 286 70.33 53.41 55.60
N PRO A 287 69.46 53.11 54.62
CA PRO A 287 69.70 52.05 53.64
C PRO A 287 71.06 52.22 52.95
N GLN A 288 71.95 51.23 53.09
CA GLN A 288 73.18 51.15 52.32
C GLN A 288 72.96 50.28 51.08
N VAL A 289 72.15 50.78 50.15
CA VAL A 289 71.92 50.11 48.87
C VAL A 289 73.04 50.52 47.90
N PRO A 290 73.76 49.57 47.28
CA PRO A 290 74.70 49.89 46.21
C PRO A 290 74.01 50.65 45.08
N MET A 291 74.71 51.62 44.49
CA MET A 291 74.18 52.42 43.39
C MET A 291 73.76 51.51 42.23
N GLY A 292 72.52 51.64 41.76
CA GLY A 292 71.95 50.87 40.66
C GLY A 292 71.48 49.44 41.00
N GLU A 293 71.63 48.96 42.25
CA GLU A 293 71.24 47.59 42.64
C GLU A 293 69.74 47.30 42.38
N LEU A 294 68.90 48.32 42.57
CA LEU A 294 67.44 48.23 42.41
C LEU A 294 66.94 48.68 41.02
N ASP A 295 67.83 49.11 40.13
CA ASP A 295 67.46 49.52 38.77
C ASP A 295 66.70 48.43 38.00
N PRO A 296 67.05 47.12 38.11
CA PRO A 296 66.26 46.06 37.49
C PRO A 296 64.78 46.06 37.93
N ASP A 297 64.50 46.26 39.21
CA ASP A 297 63.12 46.30 39.73
C ASP A 297 62.37 47.55 39.26
N PHE A 298 63.00 48.72 39.30
CA PHE A 298 62.38 49.95 38.81
C PHE A 298 62.07 49.88 37.30
N ASN A 299 63.00 49.35 36.50
CA ASN A 299 62.81 49.13 35.07
C ASN A 299 61.71 48.10 34.82
N LEU A 300 61.70 46.99 35.58
CA LEU A 300 60.67 45.97 35.48
C LEU A 300 59.28 46.55 35.78
N ILE A 301 59.13 47.38 36.82
CA ILE A 301 57.84 48.02 37.13
C ILE A 301 57.33 48.85 35.94
N HIS A 302 58.20 49.63 35.30
CA HIS A 302 57.84 50.42 34.12
C HIS A 302 57.42 49.55 32.93
N GLU A 303 58.19 48.49 32.65
CA GLU A 303 57.87 47.53 31.59
C GLU A 303 56.54 46.80 31.84
N GLN A 304 56.31 46.35 33.07
CA GLN A 304 55.10 45.63 33.45
C GLN A 304 53.87 46.53 33.46
N THR A 305 54.02 47.82 33.79
CA THR A 305 52.93 48.81 33.69
C THR A 305 52.48 48.98 32.23
N LYS A 306 53.42 49.15 31.30
CA LYS A 306 53.11 49.21 29.87
C LYS A 306 52.52 47.90 29.34
N LEU A 307 53.03 46.77 29.81
CA LEU A 307 52.53 45.44 29.43
C LEU A 307 51.10 45.23 29.93
N PHE A 308 50.76 45.68 31.13
CA PHE A 308 49.39 45.68 31.66
C PHE A 308 48.44 46.45 30.74
N GLU A 309 48.75 47.71 30.42
CA GLU A 309 47.93 48.54 29.53
C GLU A 309 47.73 47.90 28.14
N TYR A 310 48.79 47.29 27.59
CA TYR A 310 48.71 46.54 26.35
C TYR A 310 47.77 45.33 26.47
N ARG A 311 47.91 44.52 27.52
CA ARG A 311 47.09 43.32 27.73
C ARG A 311 45.63 43.65 28.02
N VAL A 312 45.33 44.76 28.70
CA VAL A 312 43.96 45.28 28.87
C VAL A 312 43.33 45.62 27.51
N ARG A 313 44.05 46.34 26.64
CA ARG A 313 43.57 46.64 25.28
C ARG A 313 43.35 45.36 24.47
N CYS A 314 44.27 44.40 24.54
CA CYS A 314 44.10 43.10 23.87
C CYS A 314 42.89 42.32 24.40
N PHE A 315 42.61 42.36 25.69
CA PHE A 315 41.43 41.73 26.28
C PHE A 315 40.14 42.38 25.80
N GLN A 316 40.06 43.71 25.80
CA GLN A 316 38.90 44.44 25.27
C GLN A 316 38.63 44.08 23.81
N GLN A 317 39.69 44.06 22.98
CA GLN A 317 39.57 43.64 21.58
C GLN A 317 39.13 42.18 21.44
N PHE A 318 39.64 41.29 22.28
CA PHE A 318 39.24 39.89 22.31
C PHE A 318 37.75 39.74 22.61
N ILE A 319 37.23 40.43 23.63
CA ILE A 319 35.81 40.36 24.00
C ILE A 319 34.91 40.87 22.86
N ILE A 320 35.28 41.97 22.20
CA ILE A 320 34.52 42.52 21.05
C ILE A 320 34.42 41.50 19.91
N ASN A 321 35.50 40.76 19.65
CA ASN A 321 35.58 39.80 18.54
C ASN A 321 34.97 38.42 18.89
N THR A 322 34.44 38.27 20.10
CA THR A 322 34.04 36.98 20.65
C THR A 322 32.54 36.94 20.87
N THR A 323 31.86 35.95 20.29
CA THR A 323 30.44 35.69 20.53
C THR A 323 30.25 34.83 21.79
N ASN A 324 29.11 34.99 22.47
CA ASN A 324 28.71 34.19 23.65
C ASN A 324 29.52 34.40 24.93
N THR A 325 30.19 35.55 25.08
CA THR A 325 30.77 35.95 26.37
C THR A 325 29.65 36.13 27.39
N ASP A 326 29.69 35.39 28.49
CA ASP A 326 28.77 35.56 29.61
C ASP A 326 28.86 37.01 30.16
N PRO A 327 27.76 37.78 30.12
CA PRO A 327 27.76 39.16 30.61
C PRO A 327 28.18 39.29 32.08
N ALA A 328 27.85 38.30 32.92
CA ALA A 328 28.26 38.28 34.33
C ALA A 328 29.77 38.08 34.45
N LEU A 329 30.33 37.14 33.69
CA LEU A 329 31.78 36.92 33.62
C LEU A 329 32.51 38.18 33.18
N PHE A 330 32.08 38.79 32.08
CA PHE A 330 32.68 40.02 31.56
C PHE A 330 32.63 41.17 32.56
N LYS A 331 31.50 41.32 33.28
CA LYS A 331 31.33 42.35 34.30
C LYS A 331 32.34 42.17 35.43
N VAL A 332 32.49 40.96 35.96
CA VAL A 332 33.44 40.67 37.05
C VAL A 332 34.88 40.94 36.59
N CYS A 333 35.28 40.44 35.40
CA CYS A 333 36.59 40.73 34.84
C CYS A 333 36.83 42.24 34.68
N SER A 334 35.84 42.99 34.19
CA SER A 334 35.94 44.43 33.99
C SER A 334 36.09 45.21 35.29
N GLU A 335 35.41 44.79 36.36
CA GLU A 335 35.54 45.39 37.69
C GLU A 335 36.95 45.18 38.26
N PHE A 336 37.50 43.97 38.13
CA PHE A 336 38.89 43.71 38.52
C PHE A 336 39.89 44.49 37.66
N ILE A 337 39.69 44.58 36.35
CA ILE A 337 40.55 45.39 35.47
C ILE A 337 40.57 46.85 35.92
N LYS A 338 39.41 47.45 36.23
CA LYS A 338 39.34 48.83 36.73
C LYS A 338 40.08 49.02 38.05
N ARG A 339 39.98 48.05 38.96
CA ARG A 339 40.68 48.07 40.25
C ARG A 339 42.20 47.97 40.06
N MET A 340 42.65 47.05 39.21
CA MET A 340 44.07 46.93 38.83
C MET A 340 44.58 48.19 38.16
N ASP A 341 43.83 48.76 37.22
CA ASP A 341 44.18 49.98 36.49
C ASP A 341 44.34 51.19 37.43
N THR A 342 43.42 51.34 38.38
CA THR A 342 43.51 52.36 39.44
C THR A 342 44.78 52.20 40.27
N LEU A 343 45.15 50.95 40.58
CA LEU A 343 46.33 50.64 41.38
C LEU A 343 47.64 50.87 40.60
N MET A 344 47.70 50.45 39.34
CA MET A 344 48.84 50.61 38.44
C MET A 344 49.06 52.08 38.02
N SER A 345 48.01 52.90 38.07
CA SER A 345 48.06 54.34 37.73
C SER A 345 48.21 55.26 38.94
N LYS A 346 48.43 54.73 40.16
CA LYS A 346 48.59 55.55 41.36
C LYS A 346 49.76 56.50 41.22
N THR A 347 49.55 57.77 41.60
CA THR A 347 50.61 58.80 41.53
C THR A 347 51.79 58.45 42.44
N GLU A 348 51.53 57.79 43.57
CA GLU A 348 52.54 57.30 44.50
C GLU A 348 53.47 56.28 43.83
N LEU A 349 52.94 55.37 43.00
CA LEU A 349 53.76 54.38 42.29
C LEU A 349 54.74 55.07 41.34
N ARG A 350 54.26 56.04 40.57
CA ARG A 350 55.10 56.86 39.69
C ARG A 350 56.14 57.64 40.48
N SER A 351 55.74 58.26 41.59
CA SER A 351 56.65 59.04 42.44
C SER A 351 57.75 58.16 43.05
N VAL A 352 57.42 56.96 43.53
CA VAL A 352 58.40 55.97 44.01
C VAL A 352 59.38 55.62 42.88
N CYS A 353 58.88 55.21 41.71
CA CYS A 353 59.75 54.81 40.60
C CYS A 353 60.62 55.96 40.04
N THR A 354 60.17 57.20 40.15
CA THR A 354 60.89 58.37 39.60
C THR A 354 61.89 58.97 40.59
N HIS A 355 61.56 59.01 41.88
CA HIS A 355 62.29 59.81 42.86
C HIS A 355 63.04 59.00 43.91
N LEU A 356 62.59 57.77 44.22
CA LEU A 356 63.31 56.91 45.17
C LEU A 356 64.72 56.52 44.69
N PRO A 357 64.97 56.15 43.41
CA PRO A 357 66.32 55.83 42.95
C PRO A 357 67.29 56.98 43.20
N ARG A 358 66.90 58.20 42.79
CA ARG A 358 67.71 59.40 43.00
C ARG A 358 67.89 59.73 44.49
N ALA A 359 66.87 59.50 45.32
CA ALA A 359 66.98 59.72 46.76
C ALA A 359 67.97 58.75 47.42
N LEU A 360 68.07 57.50 46.94
CA LEU A 360 69.04 56.51 47.38
C LEU A 360 70.46 56.91 46.94
N ASP A 361 70.64 57.32 45.69
CA ASP A 361 71.93 57.78 45.15
C ASP A 361 72.46 59.02 45.89
N ASP A 362 71.59 60.02 46.11
CA ASP A 362 71.92 61.26 46.83
C ASP A 362 72.00 61.05 48.37
N ARG A 363 71.71 59.83 48.86
CA ARG A 363 71.57 59.48 50.29
C ARG A 363 70.68 60.46 51.07
N ASN A 364 69.60 60.91 50.43
CA ASN A 364 68.67 61.88 50.99
C ASN A 364 67.65 61.20 51.92
N ASN A 365 68.01 61.06 53.18
CA ASN A 365 67.20 60.37 54.21
C ASN A 365 65.74 60.85 54.30
N LYS A 366 65.47 62.15 54.11
CA LYS A 366 64.10 62.69 54.18
C LYS A 366 63.25 62.15 53.03
N ASN A 367 63.79 62.16 51.81
CA ASN A 367 63.11 61.64 50.64
C ASN A 367 63.00 60.12 50.67
N ILE A 368 64.05 59.41 51.13
CA ILE A 368 64.00 57.96 51.32
C ILE A 368 62.87 57.58 52.29
N LYS A 369 62.75 58.25 53.44
CA LYS A 369 61.65 58.00 54.39
C LYS A 369 60.27 58.33 53.79
N LEU A 370 60.14 59.44 53.05
CA LEU A 370 58.88 59.83 52.40
C LEU A 370 58.42 58.79 51.37
N TYR A 371 59.31 58.44 50.42
CA TYR A 371 58.97 57.47 49.38
C TYR A 371 58.92 56.03 49.91
N GLY A 372 59.64 55.72 50.99
CA GLY A 372 59.51 54.46 51.72
C GLY A 372 58.12 54.29 52.33
N ASN A 373 57.52 55.36 52.88
CA ASN A 373 56.13 55.32 53.36
C ASN A 373 55.14 55.09 52.21
N TYR A 374 55.33 55.74 51.06
CA TYR A 374 54.53 55.47 49.87
C TYR A 374 54.69 54.03 49.38
N LEU A 375 55.91 53.51 49.37
CA LEU A 375 56.22 52.14 49.01
C LEU A 375 55.52 51.13 49.94
N GLY A 376 55.55 51.36 51.25
CA GLY A 376 54.83 50.53 52.22
C GLY A 376 53.32 50.53 51.97
N GLY A 377 52.73 51.71 51.73
CA GLY A 377 51.31 51.82 51.37
C GLY A 377 50.97 51.13 50.04
N LEU A 378 51.83 51.23 49.03
CA LEU A 378 51.66 50.53 47.75
C LEU A 378 51.72 49.02 47.93
N CYS A 379 52.71 48.49 48.63
CA CYS A 379 52.86 47.06 48.88
C CYS A 379 51.59 46.47 49.52
N SER A 380 51.08 47.11 50.59
CA SER A 380 49.81 46.68 51.22
C SER A 380 48.63 46.68 50.24
N ASN A 381 48.49 47.73 49.42
CA ASN A 381 47.43 47.79 48.40
C ASN A 381 47.56 46.69 47.33
N PHE A 382 48.78 46.36 46.91
CA PHE A 382 49.05 45.30 45.95
C PHE A 382 48.82 43.90 46.55
N ASP A 383 49.11 43.70 47.83
CA ASP A 383 48.82 42.45 48.54
C ASP A 383 47.32 42.22 48.72
N GLU A 384 46.58 43.26 49.09
CA GLU A 384 45.11 43.22 49.14
C GLU A 384 44.52 42.91 47.76
N MET A 385 45.05 43.54 46.71
CA MET A 385 44.64 43.28 45.33
C MET A 385 44.93 41.83 44.91
N LYS A 386 46.13 41.32 45.23
CA LYS A 386 46.55 39.95 44.91
C LYS A 386 45.66 38.91 45.57
N THR A 387 45.33 39.12 46.85
CA THR A 387 44.40 38.25 47.58
C THR A 387 43.03 38.26 46.93
N SER A 388 42.48 39.46 46.69
CA SER A 388 41.17 39.62 46.05
C SER A 388 41.11 39.04 44.62
N LEU A 389 42.20 39.14 43.85
CA LEU A 389 42.30 38.59 42.49
C LEU A 389 42.40 37.07 42.50
N ASN A 390 43.17 36.46 43.41
CA ASN A 390 43.26 35.02 43.52
C ASN A 390 41.89 34.41 43.87
N ASP A 391 41.20 34.98 44.87
CA ASP A 391 39.87 34.55 45.27
C ASP A 391 38.86 34.74 44.12
N GLY A 392 38.92 35.90 43.45
CA GLY A 392 38.06 36.22 42.31
C GLY A 392 38.26 35.31 41.11
N VAL A 393 39.51 35.03 40.72
CA VAL A 393 39.84 34.12 39.61
C VAL A 393 39.37 32.71 39.94
N GLN A 394 39.54 32.25 41.17
CA GLN A 394 39.08 30.94 41.60
C GLN A 394 37.54 30.83 41.55
N ASP A 395 36.82 31.84 42.07
CA ASP A 395 35.35 31.90 42.05
C ASP A 395 34.81 31.90 40.61
N ILE A 396 35.38 32.74 39.74
CA ILE A 396 35.02 32.81 38.32
C ILE A 396 35.26 31.45 37.63
N THR A 397 36.42 30.84 37.87
CA THR A 397 36.77 29.55 37.27
C THR A 397 35.83 28.45 37.74
N GLN A 398 35.42 28.46 39.01
CA GLN A 398 34.47 27.49 39.52
C GLN A 398 33.07 27.68 38.93
N LYS A 399 32.58 28.93 38.85
CA LYS A 399 31.22 29.25 38.36
C LYS A 399 31.04 29.07 36.86
N HIS A 400 32.00 29.54 36.06
CA HIS A 400 31.83 29.65 34.61
C HIS A 400 32.60 28.59 33.81
N VAL A 401 33.68 28.01 34.36
CA VAL A 401 34.50 27.00 33.65
C VAL A 401 34.19 25.58 34.12
N HIS A 402 33.99 25.40 35.42
CA HIS A 402 33.63 24.13 36.05
C HIS A 402 32.16 24.03 36.44
N GLY A 403 31.32 24.97 35.95
CA GLY A 403 29.87 24.96 36.12
C GLY A 403 29.24 23.61 35.78
N PRO A 404 27.98 23.36 36.17
CA PRO A 404 27.44 22.04 36.56
C PRO A 404 27.40 20.94 35.48
N SER A 405 27.94 21.14 34.29
CA SER A 405 28.04 20.14 33.23
C SER A 405 28.96 18.95 33.53
N SER A 406 29.79 18.98 34.59
CA SER A 406 30.65 17.85 34.96
C SER A 406 29.95 16.77 35.80
N ASN A 407 28.89 17.09 36.56
CA ASN A 407 28.28 16.12 37.49
C ASN A 407 26.96 15.48 37.02
N GLN A 408 26.43 15.83 35.84
CA GLN A 408 25.22 15.18 35.31
C GLN A 408 25.49 14.09 34.26
N ARG A 409 26.75 13.76 33.96
CA ARG A 409 27.07 12.65 33.04
C ARG A 409 26.98 11.25 33.66
N SER A 410 26.69 11.12 34.95
CA SER A 410 26.75 9.83 35.65
C SER A 410 25.39 9.23 36.05
N ILE A 411 24.27 9.80 35.61
CA ILE A 411 22.94 9.29 36.00
C ILE A 411 22.04 9.19 34.76
N LYS A 412 22.19 8.10 34.01
CA LYS A 412 21.19 7.41 33.16
C LYS A 412 21.92 6.42 32.22
N GLU A 413 22.53 5.41 32.83
CA GLU A 413 22.33 4.03 32.36
C GLU A 413 20.93 3.59 32.82
#